data_AF-A0A457QRS2-F1
#
_entry.id   AF-A0A457QRS2-F1
#
_cell.length_a   1.000
_cell.length_b   1.000
_cell.length_c   1.000
_cell.angle_alpha   90.00
_cell.angle_beta   90.00
_cell.angle_gamma   90.00
#
_symmetry.space_group_name_H-M   'P 1'
#
loop_
_entity.id
_entity.type
_entity.pdbx_description
1 polymer ?
#
loop_
_entity_poly.entity_id
_entity_poly.type
_entity_poly.pdbx_seq_one_letter_code
_entity_poly.pdbx_strand_id
1 'polypeptide(L)'
;MAHATSIRGEVSELTAASLLLTELGWEVSRPIVAECYDLLGRDPETGEYHRVQVKTARRRADRENQPVIYATKNSGEAYSTNEIDYIIGIEGSIGYFFECRGKKEYWLNENNSDTTATKYIKLGGAAD
;
A
#
# COMPACT_ATOMS: atom_id res chain seq x y z
N MET A 1 2.23 19.39 14.48
CA MET A 1 2.26 17.93 14.19
C MET A 1 1.43 17.55 12.97
N ALA A 2 0.20 18.07 12.78
CA ALA A 2 -0.63 17.77 11.60
C ALA A 2 0.06 17.99 10.23
N HIS A 3 0.79 19.09 10.07
CA HIS A 3 1.54 19.39 8.83
C HIS A 3 2.59 18.33 8.47
N ALA A 4 3.35 17.83 9.46
CA ALA A 4 4.37 16.82 9.23
C ALA A 4 3.76 15.44 8.88
N THR A 5 2.62 15.09 9.49
CA THR A 5 1.88 13.87 9.16
C THR A 5 1.29 13.93 7.75
N SER A 6 0.76 15.10 7.35
CA SER A 6 0.24 15.31 6.00
C SER A 6 1.33 15.16 4.94
N ILE A 7 2.51 15.75 5.16
CA ILE A 7 3.66 15.61 4.24
C ILE A 7 4.08 14.14 4.13
N ARG A 8 4.14 13.40 5.25
CA ARG A 8 4.51 11.98 5.22
C ARG A 8 3.53 11.14 4.39
N GLY A 9 2.23 11.42 4.51
CA GLY A 9 1.21 10.77 3.69
C GLY A 9 1.44 11.04 2.21
N GLU A 10 1.57 12.32 1.84
CA GLU A 10 1.78 12.74 0.45
C GLU A 10 3.06 12.17 -0.16
N VAL A 11 4.17 12.16 0.59
CA VAL A 11 5.42 11.51 0.15
C VAL A 11 5.20 10.01 -0.07
N SER A 12 4.45 9.34 0.81
CA SER A 12 4.14 7.91 0.63
C SER A 12 3.34 7.68 -0.66
N GLU A 13 2.36 8.54 -0.96
CA GLU A 13 1.57 8.44 -2.19
C GLU A 13 2.40 8.66 -3.44
N LEU A 14 3.31 9.64 -3.44
CA LEU A 14 4.24 9.87 -4.55
C LEU A 14 5.21 8.70 -4.75
N THR A 15 5.75 8.14 -3.65
CA THR A 15 6.59 6.94 -3.72
C THR A 15 5.81 5.74 -4.26
N ALA A 16 4.59 5.53 -3.79
CA ALA A 16 3.72 4.46 -4.30
C ALA A 16 3.47 4.61 -5.80
N ALA A 17 3.09 5.80 -6.26
CA ALA A 17 2.87 6.07 -7.68
C ALA A 17 4.14 5.80 -8.50
N SER A 18 5.31 6.24 -8.03
CA SER A 18 6.59 5.96 -8.67
C SER A 18 6.84 4.46 -8.80
N LEU A 19 6.66 3.68 -7.73
CA LEU A 19 6.92 2.23 -7.75
C LEU A 19 5.97 1.49 -8.70
N LEU A 20 4.68 1.83 -8.69
CA LEU A 20 3.71 1.24 -9.62
C LEU A 20 4.08 1.54 -11.09
N LEU A 21 4.52 2.76 -11.39
CA LEU A 21 4.98 3.16 -12.72
C LEU A 21 6.26 2.43 -13.14
N THR A 22 7.26 2.36 -12.26
CA THR A 22 8.61 1.90 -12.64
C THR A 22 8.77 0.39 -12.58
N GLU A 23 8.08 -0.29 -11.66
CA GLU A 23 8.28 -1.73 -11.43
C GLU A 23 7.16 -2.60 -11.98
N LEU A 24 5.91 -2.13 -11.94
CA LEU A 24 4.79 -2.84 -12.54
C LEU A 24 4.45 -2.32 -13.94
N GLY A 25 4.98 -1.15 -14.34
CA GLY A 25 4.65 -0.53 -15.63
C GLY A 25 3.22 0.01 -15.71
N TRP A 26 2.54 0.19 -14.57
CA TRP A 26 1.15 0.61 -14.53
C TRP A 26 1.01 2.10 -14.86
N GLU A 27 -0.03 2.48 -15.60
CA GLU A 27 -0.43 3.89 -15.69
C GLU A 27 -1.07 4.29 -14.35
N VAL A 28 -0.70 5.44 -13.79
CA VAL A 28 -1.20 5.87 -12.46
C VAL A 28 -1.87 7.23 -12.56
N SER A 29 -3.04 7.36 -11.96
CA SER A 29 -3.78 8.62 -11.84
C SER A 29 -4.29 8.84 -10.41
N ARG A 30 -4.60 10.10 -10.06
CA ARG A 30 -5.15 10.49 -8.76
C ARG A 30 -6.55 11.09 -8.94
N PRO A 31 -7.50 10.80 -8.04
CA PRO A 31 -8.81 11.40 -8.11
C PRO A 31 -8.73 12.89 -7.73
N ILE A 32 -9.51 13.73 -8.43
CA ILE A 32 -9.58 15.18 -8.13
C ILE A 32 -10.35 15.41 -6.83
N VAL A 33 -11.35 14.57 -6.56
CA VAL A 33 -12.16 14.58 -5.35
C VAL A 33 -11.66 13.48 -4.43
N ALA A 34 -11.71 13.69 -3.11
CA ALA A 34 -11.30 12.68 -2.15
C ALA A 34 -12.18 11.43 -2.26
N GLU A 35 -11.55 10.29 -2.55
CA GLU A 35 -12.17 8.98 -2.67
C GLU A 35 -11.70 8.04 -1.56
N CYS A 36 -12.27 6.83 -1.51
CA CYS A 36 -11.80 5.77 -0.61
C CYS A 36 -10.44 5.17 -1.01
N TYR A 37 -9.86 5.58 -2.13
CA TYR A 37 -8.55 5.18 -2.62
C TYR A 37 -7.72 6.42 -2.98
N ASP A 38 -6.40 6.27 -2.98
CA ASP A 38 -5.50 7.40 -3.27
C ASP A 38 -5.05 7.40 -4.73
N LEU A 39 -4.91 6.21 -5.33
CA LEU A 39 -4.41 6.01 -6.69
C LEU A 39 -5.33 5.09 -7.50
N LEU A 40 -5.51 5.38 -8.79
CA LEU A 40 -6.08 4.47 -9.76
C LEU A 40 -4.96 4.02 -10.69
N GLY A 41 -4.62 2.73 -10.62
CA GLY A 41 -3.62 2.08 -11.46
C GLY A 41 -4.27 1.35 -12.62
N ARG A 42 -3.71 1.43 -13.82
CA ARG A 42 -4.12 0.61 -14.96
C ARG A 42 -3.06 -0.42 -15.27
N ASP A 43 -3.45 -1.68 -15.22
CA ASP A 43 -2.57 -2.80 -15.52
C ASP A 43 -2.25 -2.82 -17.04
N PRO A 44 -0.98 -2.83 -17.46
CA PRO A 44 -0.60 -2.80 -18.87
C PRO A 44 -0.84 -4.13 -19.60
N GLU A 45 -0.93 -5.25 -18.88
CA GLU A 45 -1.16 -6.57 -19.45
C GLU A 45 -2.65 -6.82 -19.70
N THR A 46 -3.51 -6.45 -18.74
CA THR A 46 -4.96 -6.70 -18.82
C THR A 46 -5.75 -5.50 -19.32
N GLY A 47 -5.21 -4.29 -19.14
CA GLY A 47 -5.90 -3.02 -19.40
C GLY A 47 -6.93 -2.63 -18.35
N GLU A 48 -7.11 -3.41 -17.29
CA GLU A 48 -8.06 -3.17 -16.20
C GLU A 48 -7.58 -2.05 -15.28
N TYR A 49 -8.54 -1.36 -14.65
CA TYR A 49 -8.26 -0.34 -13.64
C TYR A 49 -8.46 -0.90 -12.25
N HIS A 50 -7.52 -0.60 -11.36
CA HIS A 50 -7.52 -1.03 -9.98
C HIS A 50 -7.36 0.16 -9.02
N ARG A 51 -8.23 0.22 -8.01
CA ARG A 51 -8.23 1.23 -6.96
C ARG A 51 -7.25 0.82 -5.88
N VAL A 52 -6.25 1.66 -5.64
CA VAL A 52 -5.15 1.40 -4.71
C VAL A 52 -5.18 2.41 -3.56
N GLN A 53 -5.26 1.91 -2.34
CA GLN A 53 -5.06 2.72 -1.13
C GLN A 53 -3.60 2.64 -0.69
N VAL A 54 -2.99 3.80 -0.45
CA VAL A 54 -1.64 3.94 0.10
C VAL A 54 -1.72 4.05 1.62
N LYS A 55 -0.82 3.35 2.30
CA LYS A 55 -0.61 3.46 3.75
C LYS A 55 0.87 3.52 4.04
N THR A 56 1.27 4.24 5.08
CA THR A 56 2.63 4.13 5.61
C THR A 56 2.73 2.87 6.47
N ALA A 57 3.67 1.98 6.16
CA ALA A 57 3.96 0.81 6.97
C ALA A 57 4.66 1.22 8.28
N ARG A 58 4.48 0.40 9.33
CA ARG A 58 5.10 0.62 10.65
C ARG A 58 5.73 -0.67 11.13
N ARG A 59 6.95 -0.61 11.66
CA ARG A 59 7.56 -1.76 12.35
C ARG A 59 7.12 -1.82 13.81
N ARG A 60 6.82 -3.03 14.27
CA ARG A 60 6.40 -3.31 15.65
C ARG A 60 7.47 -4.10 16.39
N ALA A 61 8.05 -3.51 17.43
CA ALA A 61 9.09 -4.13 18.25
C ALA A 61 8.59 -5.39 19.01
N ASP A 62 7.31 -5.41 19.39
CA ASP A 62 6.68 -6.55 20.05
C ASP A 62 6.36 -7.73 19.10
N ARG A 63 6.77 -7.61 17.83
CA ARG A 63 6.49 -8.57 16.76
C ARG A 63 7.72 -8.75 15.86
N GLU A 64 8.87 -8.97 16.48
CA GLU A 64 10.14 -9.22 15.76
C GLU A 64 10.51 -8.12 14.75
N ASN A 65 10.07 -6.89 15.01
CA ASN A 65 10.30 -5.73 14.14
C ASN A 65 9.72 -5.89 12.71
N GLN A 66 8.67 -6.71 12.55
CA GLN A 66 8.02 -6.93 11.27
C GLN A 66 7.18 -5.71 10.83
N PRO A 67 7.08 -5.45 9.51
CA PRO A 67 6.22 -4.41 8.97
C PRO A 67 4.73 -4.78 9.11
N VAL A 68 3.97 -3.81 9.61
CA VAL A 68 2.53 -3.89 9.82
C VAL A 68 1.85 -2.71 9.14
N ILE A 69 0.77 -2.99 8.42
CA ILE A 69 -0.05 -1.99 7.74
C ILE A 69 -1.42 -1.96 8.39
N TYR A 70 -1.79 -0.77 8.87
CA TYR A 70 -3.12 -0.49 9.38
C TYR A 70 -4.00 -0.01 8.23
N ALA A 71 -4.88 -0.91 7.78
CA ALA A 71 -5.81 -0.71 6.68
C ALA A 71 -7.19 -0.30 7.21
N THR A 72 -7.22 0.75 8.02
CA THR A 72 -8.48 1.34 8.49
C THR A 72 -8.69 2.72 7.91
N LYS A 73 -9.96 3.05 7.70
CA LYS A 73 -10.43 4.40 7.40
C LYS A 73 -10.32 5.28 8.65
N ASN A 74 -10.57 6.58 8.48
CA ASN A 74 -10.67 7.51 9.61
C ASN A 74 -11.79 7.13 10.59
N SER A 75 -12.81 6.38 10.15
CA SER A 75 -13.85 5.82 11.01
C SER A 75 -13.37 4.65 11.91
N GLY A 76 -12.18 4.10 11.65
CA GLY A 76 -11.69 2.88 12.31
C GLY A 76 -12.22 1.57 11.72
N GLU A 77 -13.03 1.65 10.67
CA GLU A 77 -13.49 0.49 9.89
C GLU A 77 -12.44 0.03 8.88
N ALA A 78 -12.45 -1.26 8.56
CA ALA A 78 -11.61 -1.79 7.49
C ALA A 78 -12.12 -1.29 6.14
N TYR A 79 -11.22 -1.21 5.16
CA TYR A 79 -11.62 -1.07 3.77
C TYR A 79 -12.27 -2.35 3.27
N SER A 80 -13.34 -2.23 2.48
CA SER A 80 -13.94 -3.37 1.80
C SER A 80 -13.34 -3.57 0.40
N THR A 81 -13.46 -4.80 -0.11
CA THR A 81 -13.05 -5.15 -1.48
C THR A 81 -13.90 -4.48 -2.55
N ASN A 82 -15.07 -3.96 -2.18
CA ASN A 82 -15.92 -3.19 -3.09
C ASN A 82 -15.47 -1.73 -3.22
N GLU A 83 -14.65 -1.24 -2.29
CA GLU A 83 -14.17 0.15 -2.27
C GLU A 83 -12.79 0.29 -2.87
N ILE A 84 -11.89 -0.66 -2.53
CA ILE A 84 -10.52 -0.69 -3.01
C ILE A 84 -10.14 -2.12 -3.40
N ASP A 85 -9.28 -2.25 -4.40
CA ASP A 85 -8.84 -3.53 -4.94
C ASP A 85 -7.51 -3.93 -4.30
N TYR A 86 -6.58 -2.96 -4.16
CA TYR A 86 -5.26 -3.19 -3.57
C TYR A 86 -4.91 -2.19 -2.48
N ILE A 87 -3.94 -2.58 -1.67
CA ILE A 87 -3.28 -1.75 -0.67
C ILE A 87 -1.78 -1.79 -0.96
N ILE A 88 -1.13 -0.62 -0.90
CA ILE A 88 0.33 -0.51 -0.90
C ILE A 88 0.81 0.12 0.41
N GLY A 89 1.59 -0.62 1.17
CA GLY A 89 2.27 -0.13 2.37
C GLY A 89 3.66 0.41 2.05
N ILE A 90 3.92 1.66 2.37
CA ILE A 90 5.22 2.30 2.10
C ILE A 90 6.06 2.38 3.36
N GLU A 91 7.28 1.85 3.28
CA GLU A 91 8.35 2.02 4.26
C GLU A 91 9.59 2.60 3.57
N GLY A 92 9.82 3.90 3.73
CA GLY A 92 10.90 4.59 3.02
C GLY A 92 10.69 4.51 1.50
N SER A 93 11.59 3.82 0.80
CA SER A 93 11.53 3.58 -0.66
C SER A 93 11.00 2.18 -1.03
N ILE A 94 10.52 1.41 -0.06
CA ILE A 94 10.00 0.06 -0.26
C ILE A 94 8.47 0.12 -0.22
N GLY A 95 7.83 -0.54 -1.18
CA GLY A 95 6.39 -0.76 -1.23
C GLY A 95 6.03 -2.22 -1.02
N TYR A 96 5.06 -2.49 -0.15
CA TYR A 96 4.46 -3.80 0.04
C TYR A 96 3.07 -3.78 -0.57
N PHE A 97 2.91 -4.37 -1.75
CA PHE A 97 1.69 -4.31 -2.56
C PHE A 97 0.90 -5.62 -2.47
N PHE A 98 -0.40 -5.55 -2.16
CA PHE A 98 -1.25 -6.73 -1.98
C PHE A 98 -2.73 -6.43 -2.11
N GLU A 99 -3.54 -7.47 -2.34
CA GLU A 99 -4.99 -7.36 -2.45
C GLU A 99 -5.65 -6.95 -1.13
N CYS A 100 -6.66 -6.09 -1.24
CA CYS A 100 -7.58 -5.81 -0.15
C CYS A 100 -8.38 -7.08 0.19
N ARG A 101 -8.56 -7.32 1.48
CA ARG A 101 -9.23 -8.54 2.02
C ARG A 101 -10.19 -8.23 3.17
N GLY A 102 -10.60 -6.98 3.34
CA GLY A 102 -11.50 -6.60 4.42
C GLY A 102 -10.89 -6.60 5.82
N LYS A 103 -9.57 -6.57 5.98
CA LYS A 103 -8.91 -6.63 7.30
C LYS A 103 -8.46 -5.24 7.76
N LYS A 104 -8.45 -5.04 9.08
CA LYS A 104 -7.95 -3.79 9.69
C LYS A 104 -6.43 -3.72 9.77
N GLU A 105 -5.78 -4.88 9.86
CA GLU A 105 -4.33 -4.98 10.05
C GLU A 105 -3.78 -6.09 9.18
N TYR A 106 -2.71 -5.77 8.45
CA TYR A 106 -2.01 -6.68 7.56
C TYR A 106 -0.57 -6.84 8.03
N TRP A 107 -0.20 -8.08 8.31
CA TRP A 107 1.12 -8.41 8.81
C TRP A 107 1.92 -8.97 7.65
N LEU A 108 3.11 -8.41 7.46
CA LEU A 108 4.00 -8.75 6.37
C LEU A 108 5.20 -9.45 7.00
N ASN A 109 5.29 -10.76 6.83
CA ASN A 109 6.40 -11.52 7.36
C ASN A 109 7.48 -11.59 6.28
N GLU A 110 8.55 -10.81 6.49
CA GLU A 110 9.68 -10.73 5.56
C GLU A 110 10.58 -11.98 5.64
N ASN A 111 10.56 -12.70 6.75
CA ASN A 111 11.42 -13.87 6.97
C ASN A 111 10.89 -15.13 6.27
N ASN A 112 9.59 -15.18 5.96
CA ASN A 112 8.97 -16.33 5.31
C ASN A 112 7.71 -15.93 4.55
N SER A 113 7.87 -15.69 3.24
CA SER A 113 6.79 -15.34 2.31
C SER A 113 5.76 -16.45 2.12
N ASP A 114 6.09 -17.71 2.42
CA ASP A 114 5.18 -18.85 2.25
C ASP A 114 4.21 -19.03 3.42
N THR A 115 4.56 -18.52 4.61
CA THR A 115 3.73 -18.59 5.83
C THR A 115 3.14 -17.25 6.24
N THR A 116 3.43 -16.17 5.51
CA THR A 116 2.78 -14.90 5.80
C THR A 116 1.28 -14.98 5.53
N ALA A 117 0.47 -14.50 6.48
CA ALA A 117 -0.97 -14.44 6.33
C ALA A 117 -1.39 -13.48 5.20
N THR A 118 -0.50 -12.59 4.76
CA THR A 118 -0.71 -11.63 3.68
C THR A 118 0.31 -11.87 2.59
N LYS A 119 -0.09 -12.49 1.49
CA LYS A 119 0.74 -12.54 0.30
C LYS A 119 0.87 -11.13 -0.26
N TYR A 120 2.11 -10.71 -0.53
CA TYR A 120 2.42 -9.39 -1.07
C TYR A 120 3.53 -9.48 -2.11
N ILE A 121 3.56 -8.50 -3.00
CA ILE A 121 4.67 -8.22 -3.91
C ILE A 121 5.48 -7.10 -3.25
N LYS A 122 6.78 -7.31 -3.12
CA LYS A 122 7.70 -6.25 -2.68
C LYS A 122 8.12 -5.46 -3.90
N LEU A 123 7.92 -4.15 -3.84
CA LEU A 123 8.36 -3.18 -4.83
C LEU A 123 9.47 -2.32 -4.19
N GLY A 124 10.49 -2.00 -4.95
CA GLY A 124 11.59 -1.17 -4.52
C GLY A 124 12.51 -1.82 -3.48
N GLY A 125 13.44 -1.00 -2.99
CA GLY A 125 14.64 -1.47 -2.29
C GLY A 125 15.75 -1.78 -3.30
N ALA A 126 17.00 -1.64 -2.88
CA ALA A 126 18.12 -2.07 -3.73
C ALA A 126 17.97 -3.58 -3.99
N ALA A 127 18.06 -3.97 -5.27
CA ALA A 127 18.47 -5.32 -5.60
C ALA A 127 19.94 -5.41 -5.17
N ASP A 128 20.21 -6.18 -4.11
CA ASP A 128 21.57 -6.60 -3.80
C ASP A 128 22.08 -7.55 -4.91
#